data_AF-E6PLE7-F1
#
_entry.id   AF-E6PLE7-F1
#
_cell.length_a   1.000
_cell.length_b   1.000
_cell.length_c   1.000
_cell.angle_alpha   90.00
_cell.angle_beta   90.00
_cell.angle_gamma   90.00
#
_symmetry.space_group_name_H-M   'P 1'
#
loop_
_entity.id
_entity.type
_entity.pdbx_description
1 polymer ?
#
loop_
_entity_poly.entity_id
_entity_poly.type
_entity_poly.pdbx_seq_one_letter_code
_entity_poly.pdbx_strand_id
1 'polypeptide(L)' 'MNHPFRRTCREVAALVLAREDRTLNPAERLAVRIHFLVCKACPIFAQEVQTMRHALGSWRHYSEQDEDHPLI' A
#
# COMPACT_ATOMS: atom_id res chain seq x y z
N MET A 1 0.32 0.04 -24.80
CA MET A 1 0.67 -1.33 -25.23
C MET A 1 -0.03 -2.32 -24.31
N ASN A 2 -0.96 -3.11 -24.86
CA ASN A 2 -1.77 -4.09 -24.11
C ASN A 2 -1.04 -5.45 -24.18
N HIS A 3 -0.52 -5.97 -23.07
CA HIS A 3 0.09 -7.31 -23.01
C HIS A 3 -0.83 -8.26 -22.24
N PRO A 4 -1.28 -9.38 -22.85
CA PRO A 4 -2.39 -10.20 -22.38
C PRO A 4 -2.01 -11.31 -21.37
N PHE A 5 -0.91 -11.19 -20.63
CA PHE A 5 -0.52 -12.18 -19.62
C PHE A 5 -0.09 -11.48 -18.32
N ARG A 6 -0.80 -11.79 -17.22
CA ARG A 6 -0.55 -11.33 -15.84
C ARG A 6 -0.72 -9.82 -15.61
N ARG A 7 -1.87 -9.47 -15.00
CA ARG A 7 -2.21 -8.22 -14.29
C ARG A 7 -1.49 -6.96 -14.80
N THR A 8 -2.23 -6.08 -15.47
CA THR A 8 -1.78 -4.76 -15.90
C THR A 8 -1.31 -3.91 -14.71
N CYS A 9 -0.49 -2.88 -14.96
CA CYS A 9 -0.06 -1.94 -13.92
C CYS A 9 -1.24 -1.34 -13.14
N ARG A 10 -2.39 -1.15 -13.81
CA ARG A 10 -3.64 -0.67 -13.19
C ARG A 10 -4.20 -1.66 -12.18
N GLU A 11 -4.25 -2.94 -12.52
CA GLU A 11 -4.75 -3.98 -11.62
C GLU A 11 -3.80 -4.17 -10.43
N VAL A 12 -2.50 -4.08 -10.65
CA VAL A 12 -1.50 -4.12 -9.57
C VAL A 12 -1.65 -2.91 -8.66
N ALA A 13 -1.84 -1.71 -9.21
CA ALA A 13 -2.11 -0.51 -8.42
C ALA A 13 -3.39 -0.68 -7.58
N ALA A 14 -4.45 -1.24 -8.15
CA ALA A 14 -5.68 -1.55 -7.42
C ALA A 14 -5.44 -2.55 -6.28
N LEU A 15 -4.62 -3.58 -6.50
CA LEU A 15 -4.24 -4.53 -5.45
C LEU A 15 -3.37 -3.90 -4.36
N VAL A 16 -2.44 -3.01 -4.72
CA VAL A 16 -1.61 -2.26 -3.76
C VAL A 16 -2.50 -1.39 -2.87
N LEU A 17 -3.46 -0.66 -3.45
CA LEU A 17 -4.42 0.12 -2.68
C LEU A 17 -5.33 -0.77 -1.83
N ALA A 18 -5.84 -1.87 -2.39
CA ALA A 18 -6.69 -2.81 -1.68
C ALA A 18 -5.96 -3.45 -0.49
N ARG A 19 -4.64 -3.68 -0.58
CA ARG A 19 -3.83 -4.22 0.53
C ARG A 19 -3.86 -3.35 1.78
N GLU A 20 -3.99 -2.04 1.60
CA GLU A 20 -4.02 -1.10 2.72
C GLU A 20 -5.39 -1.01 3.39
N ASP A 21 -6.44 -1.49 2.73
CA ASP A 21 -7.80 -1.51 3.25
C ASP A 21 -8.22 -2.91 3.75
N ARG A 22 -7.82 -3.95 3.01
CA ARG A 22 -8.14 -5.36 3.28
C ARG A 22 -6.91 -6.25 3.13
N THR A 23 -6.96 -7.41 3.78
CA THR A 23 -5.94 -8.46 3.58
C THR A 23 -6.07 -9.06 2.18
N LEU A 24 -4.94 -9.16 1.48
CA LEU A 24 -4.86 -9.81 0.16
C LEU A 24 -4.73 -11.33 0.32
N ASN A 25 -5.37 -12.07 -0.58
CA ASN A 25 -5.18 -13.52 -0.70
C ASN A 25 -3.71 -13.83 -1.09
N PRO A 26 -3.08 -14.91 -0.60
CA PRO A 26 -1.73 -15.32 -1.02
C PRO A 26 -1.51 -15.34 -2.54
N ALA A 27 -2.53 -15.70 -3.34
CA ALA A 27 -2.44 -15.66 -4.80
C ALA A 27 -2.29 -14.23 -5.36
N GLU A 28 -3.03 -13.27 -4.81
CA GLU A 28 -2.94 -11.84 -5.18
C GLU A 28 -1.57 -11.27 -4.79
N ARG A 29 -1.07 -11.60 -3.60
CA ARG A 29 0.28 -11.21 -3.16
C ARG A 29 1.37 -11.72 -4.08
N LEU A 30 1.27 -12.97 -4.53
CA LEU A 30 2.24 -13.56 -5.44
C LEU A 30 2.21 -12.86 -6.81
N ALA A 31 1.01 -12.56 -7.33
CA ALA A 31 0.85 -11.84 -8.59
C ALA A 31 1.50 -10.45 -8.56
N VAL A 32 1.31 -9.69 -7.48
CA VAL A 32 1.94 -8.36 -7.31
C VAL A 32 3.46 -8.48 -7.26
N ARG A 33 4.01 -9.43 -6.50
CA ARG A 33 5.47 -9.65 -6.41
C ARG A 33 6.08 -9.95 -7.76
N ILE A 34 5.46 -10.83 -8.54
CA ILE A 34 5.94 -11.17 -9.88
C ILE A 34 5.89 -9.93 -10.80
N HIS A 35 4.85 -9.11 -10.69
CA HIS A 35 4.75 -7.89 -11.47
C HIS A 35 5.85 -6.87 -11.12
N PHE A 36 6.25 -6.77 -9.85
CA PHE A 36 7.34 -5.88 -9.45
C PHE A 36 8.69 -6.29 -10.04
N LEU A 37 8.89 -7.57 -10.39
CA LEU A 37 10.11 -8.03 -11.06
C LEU A 37 10.17 -7.61 -12.55
N VAL A 38 9.01 -7.45 -13.19
CA VAL A 38 8.93 -7.09 -14.63
C VAL A 38 8.67 -5.59 -14.86
N CYS A 39 8.12 -4.88 -13.87
CA CYS A 39 7.77 -3.47 -13.96
C CYS A 39 8.48 -2.66 -12.87
N LYS A 40 9.26 -1.65 -13.28
CA LYS A 40 9.98 -0.73 -12.37
C LYS A 40 9.10 0.37 -11.76
N ALA A 41 7.98 0.72 -12.40
CA ALA A 41 7.11 1.80 -11.94
C ALA A 41 6.20 1.37 -10.77
N CYS A 42 5.64 0.17 -10.84
CA CYS A 42 4.76 -0.36 -9.79
C CYS A 42 5.36 -0.44 -8.37
N PRO A 43 6.63 -0.83 -8.15
CA PRO A 43 7.23 -0.79 -6.81
C PRO A 43 7.44 0.64 -6.27
N ILE A 44 7.58 1.65 -7.14
CA ILE A 44 7.65 3.06 -6.72
C ILE A 44 6.28 3.50 -6.20
N PHE A 45 5.22 3.23 -6.97
CA PHE A 45 3.84 3.50 -6.55
C PHE A 45 3.50 2.84 -5.21
N ALA A 46 3.94 1.59 -5.00
CA ALA A 46 3.70 0.89 -3.74
C ALA A 46 4.39 1.55 -2.53
N GLN A 47 5.57 2.13 -2.71
CA GLN A 47 6.26 2.89 -1.66
C GLN A 47 5.55 4.22 -1.37
N GLU A 48 5.05 4.90 -2.39
CA GLU A 48 4.29 6.15 -2.23
C GLU A 48 3.02 5.91 -1.39
N VAL A 49 2.24 4.88 -1.73
CA VAL A 49 1.04 4.49 -0.97
C VAL A 49 1.39 4.13 0.49
N GLN A 50 2.48 3.38 0.70
CA GLN A 50 2.93 3.01 2.04
C GLN A 50 3.32 4.25 2.86
N THR A 51 3.97 5.23 2.24
CA THR A 51 4.39 6.48 2.89
C THR A 51 3.17 7.28 3.34
N MET A 52 2.15 7.42 2.47
CA MET A 52 0.90 8.07 2.81
C MET A 52 0.22 7.38 4.02
N ARG A 53 0.19 6.05 4.05
CA ARG A 53 -0.39 5.28 5.16
C ARG A 53 0.36 5.44 6.47
N HIS A 54 1.70 5.47 6.44
CA HIS A 54 2.48 5.73 7.65
C HIS A 54 2.26 7.14 8.22
N ALA A 55 2.20 8.16 7.36
CA ALA A 55 1.94 9.54 7.81
C ALA A 55 0.57 9.66 8.51
N LEU A 56 -0.48 9.05 7.94
CA LEU A 56 -1.81 9.02 8.53
C LEU A 56 -1.86 8.17 9.82
N GLY A 57 -1.13 7.05 9.87
CA GLY A 57 -1.03 6.23 11.07
C GLY A 57 -0.36 6.96 12.24
N SER A 58 0.72 7.71 11.96
CA SER A 58 1.43 8.51 12.97
C SER A 58 0.56 9.59 13.58
N TRP A 59 -0.34 10.20 12.81
CA TRP A 59 -1.25 11.22 13.31
C TRP A 59 -2.25 10.65 14.33
N ARG A 60 -2.76 9.44 14.10
CA ARG A 60 -3.66 8.76 15.06
C ARG A 60 -2.97 8.48 16.39
N HIS A 61 -1.68 8.15 16.35
CA HIS A 61 -0.91 7.92 17.57
C HIS A 61 -0.70 9.21 18.37
N TYR A 62 -0.49 10.35 17.69
CA TYR A 62 -0.36 11.66 18.36
C TYR A 62 -1.63 12.03 19.13
N SER A 63 -2.82 11.80 18.58
CA SER A 63 -4.08 12.07 19.29
C SER A 63 -4.31 11.23 20.55
N GLU A 64 -3.71 10.04 20.64
CA GLU A 64 -3.79 9.20 21.85
C GLU A 64 -2.74 9.59 22.90
N GLN A 65 -1.62 10.23 22.49
CA GLN A 65 -0.56 10.69 23.39
C GLN A 65 -0.82 12.09 23.98
N ASP A 66 -1.63 12.93 23.33
CA ASP A 66 -2.02 14.26 23.84
C ASP A 66 -3.05 14.18 25.00
N GLU A 67 -3.72 13.02 25.17
CA GLU A 67 -4.71 12.75 26.24
C GLU A 67 -4.06 12.29 27.57
N ASP A 68 -2.72 12.21 27.65
CA ASP A 68 -1.95 11.95 28.88
C ASP A 68 -1.21 13.20 29.38
N HIS A 69 -1.71 14.41 29.06
CA HIS A 69 -1.23 15.63 29.70
C HIS A 69 -2.04 15.88 30.98
N PRO A 70 -1.46 15.70 32.20
CA PRO A 70 -2.15 16.10 33.41
C PRO A 70 -2.32 17.62 33.36
N LEU A 71 -3.57 18.06 33.47
CA LEU A 71 -3.95 19.47 33.58
C LEU A 71 -3.06 20.16 34.63
N ILE A 72 -2.22 21.10 34.16
CA ILE A 72 -1.63 22.16 34.97
C ILE A 72 -2.14 23.50 34.46
#